data_AF-A0A6M3JKE0-F1
#
_entry.id   AF-A0A6M3JKE0-F1
#
_cell.length_a   1.000
_cell.length_b   1.000
_cell.length_c   1.000
_cell.angle_alpha   90.00
_cell.angle_beta   90.00
_cell.angle_gamma   90.00
#
_symmetry.space_group_name_H-M   'P 1'
#
loop_
_entity.id
_entity.type
_entity.pdbx_description
1 polymer ?
#
loop_
_entity_poly.entity_id
_entity_poly.type
_entity_poly.pdbx_seq_one_letter_code
_entity_poly.pdbx_strand_id
1 'polypeptide(L)'
;MFYRLINKIKLLPRNTKFRIQKIFRGYGDDDLWSLDYWMLKKIRKPFKAFVKNQKEHGHSYPAHLSVKNKEIDIVKKIEDPGAIKWIKILEQIEEAIDLMWLDYSCNDKWYDMTSEEHRIANDKINKGWKLFGEYFGSFWD
;
A
#
# COMPACT_ATOMS: atom_id res chain seq x y z
N MET A 1 17.98 -24.69 1.03
CA MET A 1 16.60 -25.24 0.90
C MET A 1 16.07 -25.88 2.19
N PHE A 2 16.86 -26.72 2.88
CA PHE A 2 16.43 -27.45 4.10
C PHE A 2 15.91 -26.55 5.25
N TYR A 3 16.56 -25.42 5.50
CA TYR A 3 16.14 -24.44 6.52
C TYR A 3 14.73 -23.87 6.29
N ARG A 4 14.31 -23.68 5.02
CA ARG A 4 12.96 -23.20 4.68
C ARG A 4 11.88 -24.24 4.99
N LEU A 5 12.21 -25.52 4.85
CA LEU A 5 11.31 -26.63 5.14
C LEU A 5 11.12 -26.81 6.65
N ILE A 6 12.22 -26.75 7.41
CA ILE A 6 12.21 -26.84 8.88
C ILE A 6 11.41 -25.67 9.49
N ASN A 7 11.60 -24.45 8.98
CA ASN A 7 10.82 -23.29 9.45
C ASN A 7 9.32 -23.43 9.11
N LYS A 8 8.98 -23.98 7.94
CA LYS A 8 7.58 -24.30 7.60
C LYS A 8 6.97 -25.26 8.61
N ILE A 9 7.69 -26.32 8.98
CA ILE A 9 7.23 -27.34 9.94
C ILE A 9 7.07 -26.74 11.35
N LYS A 10 7.99 -25.88 11.78
CA LYS A 10 7.87 -25.15 13.07
C LYS A 10 6.69 -24.17 13.13
N LEU A 11 6.26 -23.63 11.99
CA LEU A 11 5.14 -22.66 11.91
C LEU A 11 3.76 -23.32 11.76
N LEU A 12 3.68 -24.59 11.35
CA LEU A 12 2.43 -25.36 11.28
C LEU A 12 1.62 -25.37 12.59
N PRO A 13 2.20 -25.69 13.77
CA PRO A 13 1.42 -25.71 15.02
C PRO A 13 0.87 -24.32 15.38
N ARG A 14 1.61 -23.26 15.05
CA ARG A 14 1.19 -21.87 15.25
C ARG A 14 -0.02 -21.51 14.38
N ASN A 15 0.01 -21.88 13.09
CA ASN A 15 -1.10 -21.63 12.17
C ASN A 15 -2.37 -22.42 12.54
N THR A 16 -2.23 -23.67 13.01
CA THR A 16 -3.37 -24.48 13.44
C THR A 16 -3.98 -23.95 14.73
N LYS A 17 -3.14 -23.53 15.70
CA LYS A 17 -3.60 -22.87 16.93
C LYS A 17 -4.48 -21.66 16.60
N PHE A 18 -4.03 -20.78 15.70
CA PHE A 18 -4.78 -19.58 15.32
C PHE A 18 -6.07 -19.90 14.56
N ARG A 19 -6.07 -20.92 13.69
CA ARG A 19 -7.31 -21.39 13.04
C ARG A 19 -8.35 -21.87 14.05
N ILE A 20 -7.93 -22.64 15.05
CA ILE A 20 -8.82 -23.12 16.11
C ILE A 20 -9.35 -21.93 16.92
N GLN A 21 -8.51 -20.97 17.29
CA GLN A 21 -8.94 -19.78 18.01
C GLN A 21 -10.00 -18.99 17.23
N LYS A 22 -9.81 -18.81 15.91
CA LYS A 22 -10.79 -18.12 15.06
C LYS A 22 -12.14 -18.84 14.98
N ILE A 23 -12.14 -20.18 15.00
CA ILE A 23 -13.38 -20.97 14.99
C ILE A 23 -14.15 -20.80 16.32
N PHE A 24 -13.46 -20.82 17.46
CA PHE A 24 -14.14 -20.79 18.77
C PHE A 24 -14.42 -19.39 19.32
N ARG A 25 -13.56 -18.41 19.04
CA ARG A 25 -13.65 -17.05 19.60
C ARG A 25 -14.10 -16.01 18.57
N GLY A 26 -14.12 -16.36 17.28
CA GLY A 26 -14.31 -15.42 16.18
C GLY A 26 -13.05 -14.62 15.80
N TYR A 27 -12.00 -14.67 16.60
CA TYR A 27 -10.69 -14.05 16.34
C TYR A 27 -9.56 -14.88 16.96
N GLY A 28 -8.37 -14.84 16.37
CA GLY A 28 -7.15 -15.47 16.88
C GLY A 28 -6.25 -14.47 17.59
N ASP A 29 -5.33 -14.96 18.43
CA ASP A 29 -4.33 -14.07 19.05
C ASP A 29 -3.36 -13.47 18.00
N ASP A 30 -3.33 -14.03 16.78
CA ASP A 30 -2.69 -13.42 15.61
C ASP A 30 -3.50 -12.29 14.97
N ASP A 31 -4.81 -12.21 15.25
CA ASP A 31 -5.65 -11.06 14.88
C ASP A 31 -5.53 -9.91 15.89
N LEU A 32 -4.98 -10.17 17.09
CA LEU A 32 -4.56 -9.14 18.04
C LEU A 32 -3.22 -8.48 17.66
N TRP A 33 -2.59 -8.92 16.57
CA TRP A 33 -1.49 -8.18 15.95
C TRP A 33 -2.02 -6.84 15.42
N SER A 34 -1.15 -5.82 15.32
CA SER A 34 -1.55 -4.42 15.11
C SER A 34 -2.65 -4.29 14.04
N LEU A 35 -3.71 -3.52 14.36
CA LEU A 35 -4.80 -3.22 13.44
C LEU A 35 -4.26 -2.75 12.07
N ASP A 36 -3.16 -2.00 12.10
CA ASP A 36 -2.41 -1.54 10.93
C ASP A 36 -1.96 -2.68 10.02
N TYR A 37 -1.39 -3.76 10.58
CA TYR A 37 -0.99 -4.93 9.81
C TYR A 37 -2.19 -5.59 9.12
N TRP A 38 -3.30 -5.75 9.83
CA TRP A 38 -4.52 -6.32 9.26
C TRP A 38 -5.07 -5.43 8.13
N MET A 39 -5.12 -4.11 8.34
CA MET A 39 -5.55 -3.15 7.31
C MET A 39 -4.65 -3.21 6.08
N LEU A 40 -3.32 -3.16 6.24
CA LEU A 40 -2.36 -3.22 5.14
C LEU A 40 -2.51 -4.53 4.34
N LYS A 41 -2.71 -5.66 5.02
CA LYS A 41 -2.94 -6.95 4.38
C LYS A 41 -4.16 -6.93 3.46
N LYS A 42 -5.20 -6.16 3.81
CA LYS A 42 -6.44 -6.02 3.04
C LYS A 42 -6.32 -4.97 1.93
N ILE A 43 -5.68 -3.85 2.19
CA ILE A 43 -5.65 -2.69 1.28
C ILE A 43 -4.57 -2.82 0.22
N ARG A 44 -3.40 -3.40 0.54
CA ARG A 44 -2.22 -3.38 -0.32
C ARG A 44 -2.44 -3.90 -1.74
N LYS A 45 -2.98 -5.12 -1.88
CA LYS A 45 -3.19 -5.73 -3.21
C LYS A 45 -4.25 -4.99 -4.04
N PRO A 46 -5.45 -4.69 -3.50
CA PRO A 46 -6.44 -3.86 -4.20
C PRO A 46 -5.88 -2.51 -4.62
N PHE A 47 -5.16 -1.82 -3.72
CA PHE A 47 -4.60 -0.51 -4.03
C PHE A 47 -3.60 -0.57 -5.19
N LYS A 48 -2.67 -1.55 -5.20
CA LYS A 48 -1.77 -1.75 -6.35
C LYS A 48 -2.50 -2.01 -7.66
N ALA A 49 -3.57 -2.81 -7.62
CA ALA A 49 -4.38 -3.08 -8.80
C ALA A 49 -5.07 -1.80 -9.30
N PHE A 50 -5.57 -0.97 -8.38
CA PHE A 50 -6.13 0.35 -8.68
C PHE A 50 -5.10 1.29 -9.32
N VAL A 51 -3.91 1.43 -8.73
CA VAL A 51 -2.83 2.25 -9.30
C VAL A 51 -2.45 1.78 -10.71
N LYS A 52 -2.31 0.46 -10.91
CA LYS A 52 -2.05 -0.12 -12.22
C LYS A 52 -3.16 0.22 -13.22
N ASN A 53 -4.41 0.05 -12.83
CA ASN A 53 -5.55 0.37 -13.69
C ASN A 53 -5.58 1.85 -14.07
N GLN A 54 -5.31 2.76 -13.13
CA GLN A 54 -5.21 4.20 -13.38
C GLN A 54 -4.08 4.55 -14.37
N LYS A 55 -2.92 3.88 -14.28
CA LYS A 55 -1.81 4.06 -15.23
C LYS A 55 -2.14 3.61 -16.65
N GLU A 56 -2.93 2.54 -16.79
CA GLU A 56 -3.23 1.92 -18.09
C GLU A 56 -4.47 2.52 -18.77
N HIS A 57 -5.47 2.94 -17.99
CA HIS A 57 -6.80 3.30 -18.49
C HIS A 57 -7.38 4.59 -17.88
N GLY A 58 -6.68 5.22 -16.92
CA GLY A 58 -7.27 6.23 -16.04
C GLY A 58 -7.62 7.54 -16.74
N HIS A 59 -8.90 7.92 -16.64
CA HIS A 59 -9.42 9.25 -17.01
C HIS A 59 -10.12 9.97 -15.85
N SER A 60 -10.21 9.33 -14.68
CA SER A 60 -10.89 9.88 -13.50
C SER A 60 -9.88 10.24 -12.41
N TYR A 61 -9.88 11.52 -12.02
CA TYR A 61 -9.04 12.04 -10.95
C TYR A 61 -9.79 13.19 -10.23
N PRO A 62 -9.40 13.53 -8.99
CA PRO A 62 -10.04 14.58 -8.22
C PRO A 62 -10.18 15.91 -8.98
N ALA A 63 -11.37 16.50 -8.98
CA ALA A 63 -11.69 17.68 -9.79
C ALA A 63 -10.77 18.89 -9.54
N HIS A 64 -10.22 19.04 -8.33
CA HIS A 64 -9.29 20.13 -8.01
C HIS A 64 -7.89 19.96 -8.65
N LEU A 65 -7.56 18.77 -9.15
CA LEU A 65 -6.35 18.54 -9.94
C LEU A 65 -6.54 18.94 -11.41
N SER A 66 -7.78 19.21 -11.84
CA SER A 66 -8.07 19.70 -13.18
C SER A 66 -7.42 21.06 -13.38
N VAL A 67 -6.60 21.17 -14.43
CA VAL A 67 -5.99 22.46 -14.80
C VAL A 67 -7.03 23.25 -15.59
N LYS A 68 -7.47 24.39 -15.05
CA LYS A 68 -8.52 25.26 -15.66
C LYS A 68 -8.12 25.93 -16.99
N ASN A 69 -6.87 25.79 -17.42
CA ASN A 69 -6.39 26.38 -18.65
C ASN A 69 -5.75 25.28 -19.50
N LYS A 70 -6.31 25.02 -20.69
CA LYS A 70 -5.57 25.29 -21.93
C LYS A 70 -6.38 24.94 -23.18
N GLU A 71 -6.20 25.81 -24.16
CA GLU A 71 -6.33 25.58 -25.58
C GLU A 71 -5.93 24.14 -25.90
N ILE A 72 -6.90 23.41 -26.44
CA ILE A 72 -6.74 22.03 -26.87
C ILE A 72 -5.83 22.08 -28.09
N ASP A 73 -4.54 21.87 -27.86
CA ASP A 73 -3.57 21.72 -28.93
C ASP A 73 -3.76 20.31 -29.51
N ILE A 74 -4.60 20.21 -30.54
CA ILE A 74 -5.15 18.98 -31.16
C ILE A 74 -4.04 18.01 -31.65
N VAL A 75 -2.79 18.46 -31.69
CA VAL A 75 -1.69 17.81 -32.42
C VAL A 75 -0.82 16.90 -31.54
N LYS A 76 -0.94 16.92 -30.21
CA LYS A 76 -0.15 16.05 -29.34
C LYS A 76 -1.06 15.30 -28.37
N LYS A 77 -0.77 14.00 -28.15
CA LYS A 77 -1.18 13.26 -26.95
C LYS A 77 -0.60 13.96 -25.71
N ILE A 78 -1.13 15.12 -25.37
CA ILE A 78 -0.77 15.83 -24.16
C ILE A 78 -1.47 15.04 -23.06
N GLU A 79 -0.69 14.18 -22.41
CA GLU A 79 -1.09 13.55 -21.16
C GLU A 79 -1.63 14.63 -20.24
N ASP A 80 -2.90 14.47 -19.84
CA ASP A 80 -3.60 15.43 -18.99
C ASP A 80 -2.75 15.71 -17.73
N PRO A 81 -2.31 16.97 -17.50
CA PRO A 81 -1.47 17.30 -16.35
C PRO A 81 -2.09 16.93 -15.00
N GLY A 82 -3.44 16.97 -14.90
CA GLY A 82 -4.18 16.53 -13.73
C GLY A 82 -4.04 15.03 -13.51
N ALA A 83 -4.19 14.24 -14.58
CA ALA A 83 -4.01 12.80 -14.55
C ALA A 83 -2.56 12.41 -14.19
N ILE A 84 -1.55 13.06 -14.77
CA ILE A 84 -0.13 12.82 -14.40
C ILE A 84 0.09 13.10 -12.91
N LYS A 85 -0.45 14.21 -12.42
CA LYS A 85 -0.31 14.58 -11.00
C LYS A 85 -1.01 13.57 -10.10
N TRP A 86 -2.17 13.06 -10.52
CA TRP A 86 -2.90 12.03 -9.81
C TRP A 86 -2.12 10.72 -9.71
N ILE A 87 -1.57 10.23 -10.82
CA ILE A 87 -0.71 9.03 -10.83
C ILE A 87 0.46 9.19 -9.87
N LYS A 88 1.13 10.34 -9.86
CA LYS A 88 2.25 10.61 -8.93
C LYS A 88 1.82 10.60 -7.46
N ILE A 89 0.61 11.05 -7.16
CA ILE A 89 0.04 10.97 -5.80
C ILE A 89 -0.19 9.50 -5.42
N LEU A 90 -0.83 8.74 -6.31
CA LEU A 90 -1.11 7.33 -6.10
C LEU A 90 0.17 6.50 -5.91
N GLU A 91 1.23 6.78 -6.67
CA GLU A 91 2.53 6.11 -6.52
C GLU A 91 3.18 6.37 -5.16
N GLN A 92 3.08 7.60 -4.63
CA GLN A 92 3.59 7.92 -3.30
C GLN A 92 2.82 7.20 -2.19
N ILE A 93 1.51 7.04 -2.37
CA ILE A 93 0.67 6.26 -1.44
C ILE A 93 1.03 4.77 -1.54
N GLU A 94 1.20 4.24 -2.75
CA GLU A 94 1.60 2.85 -2.98
C GLU A 94 2.96 2.54 -2.34
N GLU A 95 3.94 3.45 -2.50
CA GLU A 95 5.27 3.32 -1.89
C GLU A 95 5.17 3.28 -0.36
N ALA A 96 4.37 4.16 0.24
CA ALA A 96 4.16 4.15 1.70
C ALA A 96 3.53 2.83 2.17
N ILE A 97 2.50 2.32 1.48
CA ILE A 97 1.86 1.03 1.81
C ILE A 97 2.87 -0.12 1.72
N ASP A 98 3.75 -0.10 0.71
CA ASP A 98 4.78 -1.13 0.54
C ASP A 98 5.87 -1.06 1.63
N LEU A 99 6.29 0.14 2.04
CA LEU A 99 7.24 0.33 3.13
C LEU A 99 6.66 -0.12 4.47
N MET A 100 5.41 0.26 4.77
CA MET A 100 4.72 -0.24 5.97
C MET A 100 4.57 -1.76 5.92
N TRP A 101 4.25 -2.34 4.76
CA TRP A 101 4.19 -3.79 4.62
C TRP A 101 5.56 -4.44 4.88
N LEU A 102 6.65 -3.81 4.46
CA LEU A 102 8.01 -4.30 4.69
C LEU A 102 8.32 -4.35 6.20
N ASP A 103 7.97 -3.29 6.94
CA ASP A 103 8.07 -3.19 8.39
C ASP A 103 7.25 -4.29 9.10
N TYR A 104 5.94 -4.32 8.86
CA TYR A 104 5.04 -5.24 9.58
C TYR A 104 5.16 -6.71 9.15
N SER A 105 5.72 -7.02 7.99
CA SER A 105 5.93 -8.40 7.56
C SER A 105 7.15 -9.07 8.19
N CYS A 106 7.84 -8.40 9.11
CA CYS A 106 9.10 -8.83 9.71
C CYS A 106 10.11 -9.23 8.62
N ASN A 107 10.20 -8.42 7.56
CA ASN A 107 11.09 -8.70 6.44
C ASN A 107 12.53 -8.38 6.85
N ASP A 108 13.47 -9.31 6.60
CA ASP A 108 14.89 -9.12 6.88
C ASP A 108 15.42 -7.79 6.30
N LYS A 109 14.93 -7.39 5.10
CA LYS A 109 15.31 -6.13 4.46
C LYS A 109 14.97 -4.88 5.25
N TRP A 110 13.94 -4.91 6.09
CA TRP A 110 13.62 -3.77 6.95
C TRP A 110 14.59 -3.69 8.12
N TYR A 111 14.93 -4.84 8.72
CA TYR A 111 15.87 -4.91 9.84
C TYR A 111 17.33 -4.68 9.43
N ASP A 112 17.66 -4.89 8.16
CA ASP A 112 18.97 -4.62 7.58
C ASP A 112 19.19 -3.15 7.22
N MET A 113 18.17 -2.28 7.35
CA MET A 113 18.29 -0.85 7.06
C MET A 113 19.14 -0.13 8.12
N THR A 114 19.92 0.84 7.66
CA THR A 114 20.59 1.82 8.52
C THR A 114 19.59 2.78 9.14
N SER A 115 20.01 3.48 10.20
CA SER A 115 19.16 4.51 10.85
C SER A 115 18.71 5.61 9.88
N GLU A 116 19.56 5.99 8.92
CA GLU A 116 19.22 7.00 7.91
C GLU A 116 18.21 6.47 6.88
N GLU A 117 18.35 5.21 6.46
CA GLU A 117 17.37 4.56 5.59
C GLU A 117 16.00 4.43 6.28
N HIS A 118 15.98 4.09 7.56
CA HIS A 118 14.75 4.10 8.36
C HIS A 118 14.14 5.51 8.45
N ARG A 119 14.95 6.55 8.64
CA ARG A 119 14.47 7.93 8.67
C ARG A 119 13.81 8.32 7.34
N ILE A 120 14.48 8.04 6.22
CA ILE A 120 13.95 8.30 4.87
C ILE A 120 12.68 7.48 4.61
N ALA A 121 12.65 6.20 5.02
CA ALA A 121 11.47 5.35 4.87
C ALA A 121 10.29 5.88 5.67
N ASN A 122 10.51 6.30 6.92
CA ASN A 122 9.47 6.88 7.78
C ASN A 122 8.94 8.22 7.23
N ASP A 123 9.81 9.07 6.67
CA ASP A 123 9.37 10.31 6.00
C ASP A 123 8.45 10.00 4.80
N LYS A 124 8.79 8.98 4.00
CA LYS A 124 7.96 8.52 2.88
C LYS A 124 6.63 7.95 3.36
N ILE A 125 6.64 7.13 4.41
CA ILE A 125 5.43 6.57 5.03
C ILE A 125 4.50 7.70 5.48
N ASN A 126 5.02 8.66 6.26
CA ASN A 126 4.25 9.78 6.77
C ASN A 126 3.65 10.63 5.64
N LYS A 127 4.43 10.90 4.59
CA LYS A 127 3.97 11.65 3.43
C LYS A 127 2.87 10.90 2.67
N GLY A 128 3.05 9.62 2.40
CA GLY A 128 2.07 8.81 1.69
C GLY A 128 0.78 8.63 2.49
N TRP A 129 0.85 8.46 3.82
CA TRP A 129 -0.33 8.34 4.67
C TRP A 129 -1.12 9.65 4.77
N LYS A 130 -0.42 10.79 4.80
CA LYS A 130 -1.06 12.10 4.70
C LYS A 130 -1.82 12.26 3.38
N LEU A 131 -1.21 11.87 2.26
CA LEU A 131 -1.88 11.87 0.95
C LEU A 131 -3.07 10.89 0.90
N PHE A 132 -2.93 9.70 1.48
CA PHE A 132 -4.03 8.74 1.57
C PHE A 132 -5.23 9.34 2.30
N GLY A 133 -5.01 10.02 3.44
CA GLY A 133 -6.07 10.71 4.17
C GLY A 133 -6.68 11.88 3.39
N GLU A 134 -5.86 12.70 2.74
CA GLU A 134 -6.31 13.86 1.94
C GLU A 134 -7.20 13.44 0.77
N TYR A 135 -6.86 12.34 0.10
CA TYR A 135 -7.56 11.86 -1.10
C TYR A 135 -8.48 10.66 -0.85
N PHE A 136 -8.75 10.31 0.41
CA PHE A 136 -9.52 9.11 0.75
C PHE A 136 -10.89 9.05 0.08
N GLY A 137 -11.59 10.19 0.00
CA GLY A 137 -12.89 10.28 -0.67
C GLY A 137 -12.81 9.98 -2.17
N SER A 138 -11.72 10.40 -2.81
CA SER A 138 -11.52 10.24 -4.25
C SER A 138 -11.17 8.83 -4.71
N PHE A 139 -11.06 7.86 -3.78
CA PHE A 139 -10.91 6.44 -4.15
C PHE A 139 -12.26 5.76 -4.47
N TRP A 140 -13.37 6.45 -4.22
CA TRP A 140 -14.73 5.96 -4.40
C TRP A 140 -15.50 6.67 -5.52
N ASP A 141 -14.89 7.72 -6.08
CA ASP A 141 -15.38 8.51 -7.21
C ASP A 141 -14.82 7.96 -8.54
#